data_AF-A0A0L7SZ05-F1
#
_entry.id   AF-A0A0L7SZ05-F1
#
_cell.length_a   1.000
_cell.length_b   1.000
_cell.length_c   1.000
_cell.angle_alpha   90.00
_cell.angle_beta   90.00
_cell.angle_gamma   90.00
#
_symmetry.space_group_name_H-M   'P 1'
#
loop_
_entity.id
_entity.type
_entity.pdbx_description
1 polymer ?
#
loop_
_entity_poly.entity_id
_entity_poly.type
_entity_poly.pdbx_seq_one_letter_code
_entity_poly.pdbx_strand_id
1 'polypeptide(L)' 'MTSTEIWLRLSGVKNLSGMRMLEAATTLISLNETSADALRAAGLNPEQASQFWQCDPRVLEN' A
#
# COMPACT_ATOMS: atom_id res chain seq x y z
N MET A 1 -2.52 -4.00 10.29
CA MET A 1 -2.02 -4.89 9.22
C MET A 1 -0.59 -5.25 9.54
N THR A 2 -0.14 -6.46 9.20
CA THR A 2 1.29 -6.80 9.25
C THR A 2 2.06 -6.11 8.12
N SER A 3 3.38 -5.93 8.30
CA SER A 3 4.25 -5.36 7.26
C SER A 3 4.17 -6.11 5.93
N THR A 4 3.98 -7.44 5.98
CA THR A 4 3.81 -8.30 4.82
C THR A 4 2.50 -8.03 4.08
N GLU A 5 1.39 -7.84 4.80
CA GLU A 5 0.11 -7.48 4.17
C GLU A 5 0.18 -6.12 3.47
N ILE A 6 0.86 -5.13 4.08
CA ILE A 6 1.05 -3.81 3.46
C ILE A 6 1.83 -3.97 2.15
N TRP A 7 2.91 -4.74 2.16
CA TRP A 7 3.71 -5.03 0.96
C TRP A 7 2.90 -5.73 -0.14
N LEU A 8 2.13 -6.76 0.20
CA LEU A 8 1.27 -7.49 -0.74
C LEU A 8 0.22 -6.57 -1.37
N ARG A 9 -0.42 -5.72 -0.55
CA ARG A 9 -1.42 -4.76 -1.00
C ARG A 9 -0.82 -3.71 -1.94
N LEU A 10 0.34 -3.14 -1.58
CA LEU A 10 1.06 -2.20 -2.43
C LEU A 10 1.50 -2.83 -3.75
N SER A 11 1.83 -4.13 -3.73
CA SER A 11 2.26 -4.85 -4.94
C SER A 11 1.13 -5.00 -5.97
N GLY A 12 -0.14 -4.94 -5.52
CA GLY A 12 -1.30 -4.95 -6.42
C GLY A 12 -1.76 -3.55 -6.86
N VAL A 13 -1.14 -2.48 -6.36
CA VAL A 13 -1.45 -1.11 -6.78
C VAL A 13 -0.81 -0.85 -8.14
N LYS A 14 -1.63 -0.48 -9.12
CA LYS A 14 -1.15 -0.18 -10.48
C LYS A 14 -0.36 1.13 -10.48
N ASN A 15 0.69 1.20 -11.29
CA ASN A 15 1.59 2.37 -11.38
C ASN A 15 2.30 2.74 -10.07
N LEU A 16 2.37 1.81 -9.10
CA LEU A 16 3.19 1.94 -7.90
C LEU A 16 4.28 0.86 -7.93
N SER A 17 5.49 1.23 -8.32
CA SER A 17 6.59 0.28 -8.50
C SER A 17 7.95 0.91 -8.18
N GLY A 18 8.92 0.06 -7.81
CA GLY A 18 10.28 0.48 -7.50
C GLY A 18 10.37 1.31 -6.23
N MET A 19 11.15 2.41 -6.28
CA MET A 19 11.47 3.21 -5.10
C MET A 19 10.23 3.82 -4.42
N ARG A 20 9.24 4.26 -5.20
CA ARG A 20 7.98 4.82 -4.66
C ARG A 20 7.19 3.81 -3.84
N MET A 21 7.17 2.55 -4.27
CA MET A 21 6.51 1.47 -3.52
C MET A 21 7.24 1.22 -2.19
N LEU A 22 8.57 1.23 -2.22
CA LEU A 22 9.40 1.00 -1.04
C LEU A 22 9.29 2.15 -0.02
N GLU A 23 9.27 3.40 -0.49
CA GLU A 23 9.03 4.58 0.35
C GLU A 23 7.63 4.56 0.97
N ALA A 24 6.62 4.21 0.16
CA ALA A 24 5.25 4.07 0.65
C ALA A 24 5.14 2.97 1.71
N ALA A 25 5.71 1.79 1.45
CA ALA A 25 5.71 0.68 2.40
C ALA A 25 6.42 1.07 3.69
N THR A 26 7.60 1.70 3.60
CA THR A 26 8.38 2.12 4.77
C THR A 26 7.61 3.14 5.60
N THR A 27 6.97 4.12 4.95
CA THR A 27 6.15 5.13 5.62
C THR A 27 4.97 4.49 6.35
N LEU A 28 4.22 3.62 5.68
CA LEU A 28 3.04 2.95 6.26
C LEU A 28 3.42 2.00 7.40
N ILE A 29 4.54 1.27 7.26
CA ILE A 29 5.08 0.40 8.32
C ILE A 29 5.52 1.23 9.52
N SER A 30 6.21 2.36 9.29
CA SER A 30 6.69 3.24 10.36
C SER A 30 5.54 3.93 11.10
N LEU A 31 4.49 4.32 10.39
CA LEU A 31 3.28 4.90 11.00
C LEU A 31 2.41 3.84 11.68
N ASN A 32 2.60 2.56 11.34
CA ASN A 32 1.76 1.44 11.76
C ASN A 32 0.26 1.71 11.50
N GLU A 33 -0.04 2.49 10.46
CA GLU A 33 -1.36 2.99 10.11
C GLU A 33 -1.50 3.02 8.58
N THR A 34 -2.70 2.69 8.09
CA THR A 34 -3.01 2.67 6.65
C THR A 34 -4.21 3.55 6.29
N SER A 35 -4.58 4.50 7.15
CA SER A 35 -5.66 5.46 6.91
C SER A 35 -5.47 6.23 5.60
N ALA A 36 -6.54 6.82 5.07
CA ALA A 36 -6.44 7.65 3.87
C ALA A 36 -5.38 8.76 3.99
N ASP A 37 -5.22 9.33 5.19
CA ASP A 37 -4.18 10.34 5.48
C ASP A 37 -2.77 9.73 5.44
N ALA A 38 -2.56 8.55 6.03
CA ALA A 38 -1.29 7.83 5.99
C ALA A 38 -0.90 7.41 4.56
N LEU A 39 -1.87 6.96 3.75
CA LEU A 39 -1.65 6.63 2.34
C LEU A 39 -1.27 7.88 1.53
N ARG A 40 -1.92 9.02 1.81
CA ARG A 40 -1.56 10.30 1.19
C ARG A 40 -0.17 10.78 1.64
N ALA A 41 0.17 10.64 2.92
CA ALA A 41 1.50 10.94 3.45
C ALA A 41 2.59 10.03 2.85
N ALA A 42 2.24 8.77 2.55
CA ALA A 42 3.08 7.82 1.82
C ALA A 42 3.19 8.10 0.31
N GLY A 43 2.52 9.15 -0.20
CA GLY A 43 2.60 9.58 -1.59
C GLY A 43 1.66 8.86 -2.55
N LEU A 44 0.64 8.15 -2.04
CA LEU A 44 -0.38 7.54 -2.88
C LEU A 44 -1.44 8.56 -3.29
N ASN A 45 -1.85 8.48 -4.56
CA ASN A 45 -2.99 9.20 -5.07
C ASN A 45 -4.32 8.53 -4.66
N PRO A 46 -5.47 9.22 -4.75
CA PRO A 46 -6.77 8.67 -4.35
C PRO A 46 -7.15 7.34 -5.04
N GLU A 47 -6.80 7.20 -6.32
CA GLU A 47 -7.00 5.96 -7.07
C GLU A 47 -6.12 4.82 -6.55
N GLN A 48 -4.87 5.11 -6.21
CA GLN A 48 -3.93 4.12 -5.65
C GLN A 48 -4.32 3.72 -4.23
N ALA A 49 -4.79 4.67 -3.43
CA ALA A 49 -5.34 4.39 -2.11
C ALA A 49 -6.57 3.48 -2.22
N SER A 50 -7.46 3.74 -3.17
CA SER A 50 -8.61 2.87 -3.44
C SER A 50 -8.17 1.47 -3.87
N GLN A 51 -7.17 1.36 -4.75
CA GLN A 51 -6.59 0.06 -5.14
C GLN A 51 -5.94 -0.67 -3.96
N PHE A 52 -5.23 0.04 -3.08
CA PHE A 52 -4.62 -0.54 -1.88
C PHE A 52 -5.68 -1.15 -0.94
N TRP A 53 -6.84 -0.50 -0.82
CA TRP A 53 -7.97 -1.02 -0.04
C TRP A 53 -8.70 -2.17 -0.73
N GLN A 54 -8.81 -2.13 -2.06
CA GLN A 54 -9.45 -3.17 -2.87
C GLN A 54 -8.56 -4.41 -3.08
N CYS A 55 -7.25 -4.25 -2.99
CA CYS A 55 -6.31 -5.35 -3.11
C CYS A 55 -6.37 -6.14 -1.81
N ASP A 56 -7.12 -7.23 -1.80
CA ASP A 56 -7.14 -8.14 -0.66
C ASP A 56 -6.01 -9.16 -0.84
N PRO A 57 -5.15 -9.41 0.17
CA PRO A 57 -4.03 -10.36 0.05
C PRO A 57 -4.50 -11.78 -0.32
N ARG A 58 -5.77 -12.12 -0.07
CA ARG A 58 -6.40 -13.38 -0.51
C ARG A 58 -6.58 -13.52 -2.02
N VAL A 59 -6.50 -12.43 -2.78
CA VAL A 59 -6.62 -12.45 -4.26
C VAL A 59 -5.32 -12.91 -4.91
N LEU A 60 -4.19 -12.85 -4.20
CA LEU A 60 -2.87 -13.28 -4.70
C LEU A 60 -2.56 -14.77 -4.44
N GLU A 61 -3.49 -15.53 -3.84
CA GLU A 61 -3.39 -16.99 -3.63
C GLU A 61 -4.06 -17.83 -4.74
N ASN A 62 -4.04 -17.39 -6.01
CA ASN A 62 -4.45 -18.23 -7.16
C ASN A 62 -3.38 -18.24 -8.25
#